data_AF-B0U183-F1
#
_entry.id   AF-B0U183-F1
#
_cell.length_a   1.000
_cell.length_b   1.000
_cell.length_c   1.000
_cell.angle_alpha   90.00
_cell.angle_beta   90.00
_cell.angle_gamma   90.00
#
_symmetry.space_group_name_H-M   'P 1'
#
loop_
_entity.id
_entity.type
_entity.pdbx_description
1 polymer ?
#
loop_
_entity_poly.entity_id
_entity_poly.type
_entity_poly.pdbx_seq_one_letter_code
_entity_poly.pdbx_strand_id
1 'polypeptide(L)'
;MRTKAGFSLLELMVMIVVVAIVAAIAIPMYSNYKTRAKISVTDAIANSYLNQVTDYTFGKKIFPDEASELWGCREVNRDNVIQVCIERIDSKNAVMRVYIDQDILPNIKQPYYQYNLTLVY
;
A
#
# COMPACT_ATOMS: atom_id res chain seq x y z
N MET A 1 -54.59 16.39 -22.68
CA MET A 1 -53.57 15.61 -23.41
C MET A 1 -52.31 15.52 -22.55
N ARG A 2 -51.83 14.32 -22.24
CA ARG A 2 -50.56 14.16 -21.52
C ARG A 2 -49.41 14.40 -22.50
N THR A 3 -48.63 15.45 -22.28
CA THR A 3 -47.38 15.69 -22.99
C THR A 3 -46.37 14.62 -22.59
N LYS A 4 -46.04 13.70 -23.50
CA LYS A 4 -44.89 12.83 -23.30
C LYS A 4 -43.63 13.68 -23.54
N ALA A 5 -43.01 14.14 -22.45
CA ALA A 5 -41.66 14.69 -22.49
C ALA A 5 -40.68 13.51 -22.71
N GLY A 6 -40.43 13.18 -23.99
CA GLY A 6 -39.42 12.21 -24.37
C GLY A 6 -38.06 12.88 -24.51
N PHE A 7 -37.01 12.13 -24.17
CA PHE A 7 -35.61 12.55 -24.33
C PHE A 7 -35.27 12.71 -25.82
N SER A 8 -34.55 13.77 -26.18
CA SER A 8 -34.16 14.03 -27.57
C SER A 8 -32.95 13.16 -27.98
N LEU A 9 -32.93 12.67 -29.23
CA LEU A 9 -31.73 12.02 -29.79
C LEU A 9 -30.51 12.95 -29.78
N LEU A 10 -30.76 14.25 -29.90
CA LEU A 10 -29.71 15.26 -29.82
C LEU A 10 -29.16 15.40 -28.40
N GLU A 11 -30.01 15.32 -27.37
CA GLU A 11 -29.56 15.27 -25.97
C GLU A 11 -28.72 14.02 -25.71
N LEU A 12 -29.11 12.87 -26.28
CA LEU A 12 -28.35 11.64 -26.12
C LEU A 12 -26.95 11.73 -26.72
N MET A 13 -26.82 12.29 -27.92
CA MET A 13 -25.52 12.42 -28.59
C MET A 13 -24.56 13.32 -27.81
N VAL A 14 -25.03 14.47 -27.33
CA VAL A 14 -24.19 15.37 -26.52
C VAL A 14 -23.84 14.71 -25.19
N MET A 15 -24.78 14.00 -24.56
CA MET A 15 -24.53 13.32 -23.28
C MET A 15 -23.46 12.23 -23.41
N ILE A 16 -23.50 11.42 -24.47
CA ILE A 16 -22.49 10.38 -24.71
C ILE A 16 -21.09 11.00 -24.87
N VAL A 17 -20.99 12.11 -25.60
CA VAL A 17 -19.70 12.81 -25.79
C VAL A 17 -19.14 13.32 -24.46
N VAL A 18 -19.97 13.96 -23.63
CA VAL A 18 -19.52 14.47 -22.32
C VAL A 18 -19.11 13.33 -21.39
N VAL A 19 -19.89 12.24 -21.31
CA VAL A 19 -19.57 11.07 -20.49
C VAL A 19 -18.27 10.41 -20.95
N ALA A 20 -18.02 10.32 -22.26
CA ALA A 20 -16.77 9.76 -22.79
C ALA A 20 -15.54 10.56 -22.36
N ILE A 21 -15.60 11.90 -22.40
CA ILE A 21 -14.51 12.78 -21.95
C ILE A 21 -14.27 12.61 -20.44
N VAL A 22 -15.33 12.62 -19.63
CA VAL A 22 -15.21 12.46 -18.18
C VAL A 22 -14.66 11.07 -17.83
N ALA A 23 -15.15 10.01 -18.47
CA ALA A 23 -14.69 8.64 -18.22
C ALA A 23 -13.20 8.45 -18.54
N ALA A 24 -12.71 9.06 -19.62
CA ALA A 24 -11.30 9.00 -20.00
C ALA A 24 -10.36 9.56 -18.91
N ILE A 25 -10.81 10.56 -18.15
CA ILE A 25 -10.05 11.15 -17.04
C ILE A 25 -10.30 10.41 -15.72
N ALA A 26 -11.56 10.03 -15.46
CA ALA A 26 -11.98 9.44 -14.20
C ALA A 26 -11.40 8.04 -13.98
N ILE A 27 -11.31 7.21 -15.03
CA ILE A 27 -10.80 5.83 -14.93
C ILE A 27 -9.34 5.78 -14.43
N PRO A 28 -8.36 6.48 -15.06
CA PRO A 28 -6.97 6.45 -14.58
C PRO A 28 -6.82 7.13 -13.21
N MET A 29 -7.58 8.20 -12.95
CA MET A 29 -7.56 8.88 -11.65
C MET A 29 -8.04 7.96 -10.52
N TYR A 30 -9.15 7.24 -10.72
CA TYR A 30 -9.69 6.32 -9.74
C TYR A 30 -8.75 5.13 -9.48
N SER A 31 -8.10 4.62 -10.53
CA SER A 31 -7.07 3.59 -10.40
C SER A 31 -5.92 4.06 -9.50
N ASN A 32 -5.39 5.26 -9.78
CA ASN A 32 -4.31 5.85 -8.99
C ASN A 32 -4.73 6.11 -7.54
N TYR A 33 -5.97 6.53 -7.30
CA TYR A 33 -6.50 6.75 -5.96
C TYR A 33 -6.56 5.44 -5.15
N LYS A 34 -7.07 4.36 -5.76
CA LYS A 34 -7.08 3.03 -5.11
C LYS A 34 -5.68 2.56 -4.76
N THR A 35 -4.71 2.72 -5.67
CA THR A 35 -3.32 2.36 -5.41
C THR A 35 -2.75 3.14 -4.24
N ARG A 36 -2.95 4.46 -4.18
CA ARG A 36 -2.49 5.30 -3.06
C ARG A 36 -3.14 4.91 -1.72
N ALA A 37 -4.43 4.57 -1.74
CA ALA A 37 -5.13 4.09 -0.55
C ALA A 37 -4.51 2.79 -0.03
N LYS A 38 -4.21 1.83 -0.92
CA LYS A 38 -3.53 0.58 -0.56
C LYS A 38 -2.12 0.81 0.00
N ILE A 39 -1.36 1.75 -0.56
CA ILE A 39 -0.03 2.13 -0.03
C ILE A 39 -0.15 2.67 1.39
N SER A 40 -1.13 3.53 1.66
CA SER A 40 -1.37 4.05 3.01
C SER A 40 -1.66 2.96 4.04
N VAL A 41 -2.37 1.90 3.64
CA VAL A 41 -2.64 0.74 4.51
C VAL A 41 -1.34 -0.05 4.75
N THR A 42 -0.56 -0.27 3.70
CA THR A 42 0.75 -0.92 3.81
C THR A 42 1.68 -0.15 4.76
N ASP A 43 1.74 1.17 4.64
CA ASP A 43 2.54 2.02 5.53
C ASP A 43 2.06 1.93 6.98
N ALA A 44 0.74 1.89 7.22
CA ALA A 44 0.21 1.73 8.58
C ALA A 44 0.61 0.39 9.20
N ILE A 45 0.53 -0.70 8.42
CA ILE A 45 0.97 -2.03 8.85
C ILE A 45 2.48 -2.03 9.10
N ALA A 46 3.27 -1.50 8.17
CA ALA A 46 4.72 -1.36 8.29
C ALA A 46 5.12 -0.67 9.60
N ASN A 47 4.51 0.48 9.90
CA ASN A 47 4.78 1.25 11.12
C ASN A 47 4.44 0.47 12.40
N SER A 48 3.40 -0.38 12.39
CA SER A 48 3.08 -1.21 13.55
C SER A 48 4.18 -2.22 13.91
N TYR A 49 4.90 -2.74 12.91
CA TYR A 49 6.03 -3.64 13.10
C TYR A 49 7.32 -2.87 13.41
N LEU A 50 7.54 -1.73 12.76
CA LEU A 50 8.68 -0.85 13.05
C LEU A 50 8.65 -0.41 14.51
N ASN A 51 7.51 0.07 15.00
CA ASN A 51 7.37 0.52 16.38
C ASN A 51 7.74 -0.58 17.38
N GLN A 52 7.42 -1.85 17.13
CA GLN A 52 7.84 -2.95 18.03
C GLN A 52 9.37 -3.08 18.12
N VAL A 53 10.06 -2.96 16.99
CA VAL A 53 11.53 -3.00 16.95
C VAL A 53 12.13 -1.73 17.57
N THR A 54 11.52 -0.57 17.28
CA THR A 54 11.97 0.74 17.76
C THR A 54 11.75 0.90 19.26
N ASP A 55 10.63 0.45 19.82
CA ASP A 55 10.35 0.50 21.27
C ASP A 55 11.37 -0.33 22.06
N TYR A 56 11.74 -1.50 21.53
CA TYR A 56 12.80 -2.31 22.12
C TYR A 56 14.15 -1.58 22.10
N THR A 57 14.50 -0.98 20.95
CA THR A 57 15.76 -0.25 20.78
C THR A 57 15.81 1.03 21.59
N PHE A 58 14.70 1.75 21.76
CA PHE A 58 14.63 2.96 22.58
C PHE A 58 14.98 2.67 24.04
N GLY A 59 14.48 1.57 24.61
CA GLY A 59 14.76 1.20 25.99
C GLY A 59 16.20 0.73 26.21
N LYS A 60 16.76 -0.05 25.27
CA LYS A 60 18.05 -0.75 25.47
C LYS A 60 19.24 -0.17 24.69
N LYS A 61 19.01 0.76 23.76
CA LYS A 61 19.99 1.32 22.81
C LYS A 61 20.72 0.26 21.96
N ILE A 62 20.15 -0.93 21.85
CA ILE A 62 20.65 -2.06 21.06
C ILE A 62 19.49 -2.73 20.33
N PHE A 63 19.76 -3.24 19.13
CA PHE A 63 18.78 -4.07 18.44
C PHE A 63 18.50 -5.35 19.24
N PRO A 64 17.29 -5.93 19.09
CA PRO A 64 17.00 -7.26 19.60
C PRO A 64 18.07 -8.27 19.17
N ASP A 65 18.34 -9.23 20.05
CA ASP A 65 19.19 -10.37 19.74
C ASP A 65 18.60 -11.18 18.59
N GLU A 66 19.42 -11.91 17.84
CA GLU A 66 18.98 -12.63 16.63
C GLU A 66 17.90 -13.68 16.92
N ALA A 67 17.81 -14.18 18.15
CA ALA A 67 16.79 -15.16 18.55
C ALA A 67 15.44 -14.51 18.92
N SER A 68 15.32 -13.18 18.88
CA SER A 68 14.06 -12.51 19.20
C SER A 68 12.97 -12.81 18.16
N GLU A 69 11.73 -12.97 18.62
CA GLU A 69 10.53 -13.15 17.77
C GLU A 69 10.19 -11.91 16.91
N LEU A 70 10.94 -10.82 17.09
CA LEU A 70 10.80 -9.60 16.29
C LEU A 70 11.48 -9.75 14.92
N TRP A 71 12.38 -10.73 14.76
CA TRP A 71 13.02 -11.03 13.49
C TRP A 71 12.27 -12.12 12.70
N GLY A 72 12.55 -12.17 11.40
CA GLY A 72 11.99 -13.15 10.49
C GLY A 72 10.75 -12.65 9.77
N CYS A 73 10.13 -13.56 9.02
CA CYS A 73 8.95 -13.30 8.22
C CYS A 73 7.67 -13.69 8.97
N ARG A 74 6.69 -12.79 8.95
CA ARG A 74 5.35 -13.04 9.47
C ARG A 74 4.32 -12.81 8.37
N GLU A 75 3.48 -13.81 8.17
CA GLU A 75 2.32 -13.68 7.29
C GLU A 75 1.28 -12.78 7.94
N VAL A 76 0.88 -11.75 7.20
CA VAL A 76 -0.16 -10.82 7.63
C VAL A 76 -1.47 -11.15 6.93
N ASN A 77 -1.38 -11.47 5.63
CA ASN A 77 -2.47 -11.84 4.73
C ASN A 77 -3.76 -11.04 4.97
N ARG A 78 -3.59 -9.73 5.12
CA ARG A 78 -4.68 -8.77 5.36
C ARG A 78 -4.53 -7.58 4.44
N ASP A 79 -5.67 -7.11 3.96
CA ASP A 79 -5.83 -6.04 2.98
C ASP A 79 -5.04 -6.33 1.70
N ASN A 80 -3.83 -5.82 1.62
CA ASN A 80 -2.97 -5.93 0.46
C ASN A 80 -1.51 -6.24 0.83
N VAL A 81 -1.28 -6.66 2.08
CA VAL A 81 0.02 -7.10 2.60
C VAL A 81 0.01 -8.61 2.79
N ILE A 82 0.93 -9.29 2.12
CA ILE A 82 1.07 -10.74 2.16
C ILE A 82 1.88 -11.12 3.41
N GLN A 83 3.08 -10.56 3.54
CA GLN A 83 4.02 -10.88 4.61
C GLN A 83 4.92 -9.69 4.92
N VAL A 84 5.37 -9.61 6.17
CA VAL A 84 6.35 -8.64 6.65
C VAL A 84 7.58 -9.42 7.10
N CYS A 85 8.73 -9.15 6.52
CA CYS A 85 10.01 -9.75 6.89
C CYS A 85 10.91 -8.70 7.50
N ILE A 86 11.43 -8.97 8.70
CA ILE A 86 12.39 -8.10 9.37
C ILE A 86 13.69 -8.88 9.51
N GLU A 87 14.75 -8.37 8.90
CA GLU A 87 16.06 -8.99 8.90
C GLU A 87 17.06 -8.03 9.54
N ARG A 88 17.80 -8.53 10.52
CA ARG A 88 18.94 -7.82 11.06
C ARG A 88 20.11 -7.97 10.08
N ILE A 89 20.71 -6.85 9.69
CA ILE A 89 21.90 -6.85 8.83
C ILE A 89 23.14 -6.88 9.71
N ASP A 90 23.22 -5.96 10.67
CA ASP A 90 24.38 -5.78 11.56
C ASP A 90 23.92 -5.46 12.99
N SER A 91 24.87 -5.16 13.88
CA SER A 91 24.58 -4.58 15.20
C SER A 91 23.88 -3.23 15.16
N LYS A 92 24.01 -2.49 14.05
CA LYS A 92 23.46 -1.13 13.88
C LYS A 92 22.47 -0.98 12.74
N ASN A 93 22.33 -1.99 11.89
CA ASN A 93 21.47 -1.93 10.71
C ASN A 93 20.48 -3.09 10.70
N ALA A 94 19.23 -2.80 10.36
CA ALA A 94 18.21 -3.79 10.07
C ALA A 94 17.39 -3.34 8.87
N VAL A 95 16.78 -4.28 8.17
CA VAL A 95 15.92 -4.03 7.02
C VAL A 95 14.58 -4.71 7.24
N MET A 96 13.51 -3.97 6.97
CA MET A 96 12.16 -4.52 6.92
C MET A 96 11.67 -4.50 5.48
N ARG A 97 11.21 -5.65 4.98
CA ARG A 97 10.56 -5.81 3.68
C ARG A 97 9.10 -6.16 3.88
N VAL A 98 8.21 -5.34 3.35
CA VAL A 98 6.76 -5.54 3.39
C VAL A 98 6.30 -5.96 2.02
N TYR A 99 5.95 -7.23 1.86
CA TYR A 99 5.49 -7.80 0.60
C TYR A 99 4.02 -7.52 0.41
N ILE A 100 3.67 -6.97 -0.75
CA ILE A 100 2.30 -6.61 -1.10
C ILE A 100 1.77 -7.50 -2.22
N ASP A 101 0.45 -7.50 -2.39
CA ASP A 101 -0.22 -8.20 -3.48
C ASP A 101 0.24 -7.67 -4.85
N GLN A 102 0.41 -8.59 -5.81
CA GLN A 102 0.76 -8.29 -7.19
C GLN A 102 -0.37 -7.54 -7.92
N ASP A 103 -1.62 -7.62 -7.44
CA ASP A 103 -2.75 -6.86 -7.98
C ASP A 103 -2.57 -5.33 -7.93
N ILE A 104 -1.66 -4.84 -7.09
CA ILE A 104 -1.35 -3.40 -6.98
C ILE A 104 -0.29 -2.97 -7.99
N LEU A 105 0.65 -3.88 -8.28
CA LEU A 105 1.81 -3.64 -9.14
C LEU A 105 1.95 -4.85 -10.09
N PRO A 106 1.04 -4.99 -11.08
CA PRO A 106 0.92 -6.21 -11.89
C PRO A 106 2.16 -6.52 -12.74
N ASN A 107 3.03 -5.53 -12.96
CA ASN A 107 4.27 -5.68 -13.72
C ASN A 107 5.48 -6.05 -12.84
N ILE A 108 5.32 -6.18 -11.53
CA ILE A 108 6.42 -6.47 -10.60
C ILE A 108 6.14 -7.81 -9.92
N LYS A 109 7.05 -8.77 -10.07
CA LYS A 109 6.98 -10.06 -9.39
C LYS A 109 7.45 -9.88 -7.94
N GLN A 110 6.60 -10.25 -6.98
CA GLN A 110 6.83 -10.10 -5.53
C GLN A 110 7.20 -8.65 -5.12
N PRO A 111 6.29 -7.68 -5.37
CA PRO A 111 6.51 -6.30 -4.99
C PRO A 111 6.66 -6.18 -3.47
N TYR A 112 7.68 -5.44 -3.02
CA TYR A 112 7.89 -5.13 -1.62
C TYR A 112 8.28 -3.68 -1.41
N TYR A 113 7.88 -3.13 -0.26
CA TYR A 113 8.42 -1.88 0.27
C TYR A 113 9.53 -2.18 1.26
N GLN A 114 10.64 -1.45 1.15
CA GLN A 114 11.80 -1.64 2.02
C GLN A 114 11.97 -0.44 2.96
N TYR A 115 12.13 -0.72 4.24
CA TYR A 115 12.45 0.25 5.27
C TYR A 115 13.80 -0.11 5.88
N ASN A 116 14.74 0.83 5.84
CA ASN A 116 16.05 0.67 6.44
C ASN A 116 16.02 1.26 7.86
N LEU A 117 16.37 0.46 8.85
CA LEU A 117 16.53 0.89 10.23
C LEU A 117 18.02 0.98 10.54
N THR A 118 18.44 2.14 11.05
CA THR A 118 19.82 2.36 11.50
C THR A 118 19.81 2.95 12.89
N LEU A 119 20.60 2.36 13.79
CA LEU A 119 20.83 2.94 15.12
C LEU A 119 21.76 4.14 15.01
N VAL A 120 21.26 5.29 15.44
CA VAL A 120 22.02 6.53 15.59
C VAL A 120 22.25 6.75 17.08
N TYR A 121 23.51 6.89 17.49
CA TYR A 121 23.92 7.11 18.88
C TYR A 121 24.09 8.60 19.19
#